data_AF-C1FH38-F1
#
_entry.id   AF-C1FH38-F1
#
_cell.length_a   1.000
_cell.length_b   1.000
_cell.length_c   1.000
_cell.angle_alpha   90.00
_cell.angle_beta   90.00
_cell.angle_gamma   90.00
#
_symmetry.space_group_name_H-M   'P 1'
#
loop_
_entity.id
_entity.type
_entity.pdbx_description
1 polymer ?
#
loop_
_entity_poly.entity_id
_entity_poly.type
_entity_poly.pdbx_seq_one_letter_code
_entity_poly.pdbx_strand_id
1 'polypeptide(L)'
;MSEYETRPHVSGLKRKALVGVEYVPKKEDMAEGPFVCRLGATGGLPPPGTEFRAWRKNLPYRGHMMLLRGRTDGVDYIGANHAPLGHYPAGDACKYLLGKLVPVGKGKGGGGGGGDDDAVEYELKLMPVGGSRVIDLECRCHALDYNEPEWDGAEDLNDYQVRAAHNARLLKAFASAKQQRKVAKIMAERRVDGNTIAAPDAMEATLKRATEGEMDASQLSKLAGERRNIPEHNPSATNAIDAYPFNLFPMFALLEKRTKWKEMVKAAKKPSAMKELRDGGGVDDFILGLVPKLAEHSGGATDREENDRQKTRAKALAALDFLLVFLHAKDHISEKRERRKDVEGDDDDAYTGNKYLSWTTRERVDAGIQRACVDAFMEEQHSGGTATAGGVAPGPDEPRRFSRPKAMKDLVCLHVILMALRVCNYDVDLDALGARMKMGVKALAPLCRELGCAVKKSAGKKSDGGGVTRATLPLDGTKTLQDVLPEIKRRLKAAKKRD
;
A
#
# COMPACT_ATOMS: atom_id res chain seq x y z
N MET A 1 -90.09 -9.57 -5.52
CA MET A 1 -90.93 -10.29 -6.50
C MET A 1 -91.16 -9.40 -7.70
N SER A 2 -90.58 -9.78 -8.84
CA SER A 2 -91.03 -9.54 -10.21
C SER A 2 -89.85 -9.98 -11.07
N GLU A 3 -89.86 -11.27 -11.42
CA GLU A 3 -89.00 -11.83 -12.46
C GLU A 3 -89.38 -11.17 -13.78
N TYR A 4 -88.39 -10.59 -14.46
CA TYR A 4 -88.45 -10.42 -15.91
C TYR A 4 -87.23 -11.10 -16.50
N GLU A 5 -87.44 -12.36 -16.86
CA GLU A 5 -86.73 -13.03 -17.93
C GLU A 5 -86.86 -12.16 -19.20
N THR A 6 -85.76 -11.57 -19.67
CA THR A 6 -85.66 -11.12 -21.06
C THR A 6 -84.55 -11.90 -21.74
N ARG A 7 -84.93 -13.05 -22.31
CA ARG A 7 -84.15 -13.69 -23.39
C ARG A 7 -84.04 -12.71 -24.57
N PRO A 8 -82.94 -12.76 -25.33
CA PRO A 8 -82.65 -11.78 -26.36
C PRO A 8 -83.51 -12.07 -27.60
N HIS A 9 -84.45 -11.19 -27.92
CA HIS A 9 -84.99 -11.11 -29.27
C HIS A 9 -83.92 -10.49 -30.18
N VAL A 10 -82.97 -11.32 -30.65
CA VAL A 10 -82.11 -10.93 -31.77
C VAL A 10 -82.92 -11.14 -33.04
N SER A 11 -83.77 -10.16 -33.38
CA SER A 11 -84.31 -10.05 -34.73
C SER A 11 -83.18 -9.55 -35.64
N GLY A 12 -82.49 -10.48 -36.31
CA GLY A 12 -81.47 -10.14 -37.29
C GLY A 12 -82.07 -9.28 -38.42
N LEU A 13 -81.36 -8.22 -38.80
CA LEU A 13 -81.74 -7.35 -39.92
C LEU A 13 -81.86 -8.19 -41.20
N LYS A 14 -82.99 -8.13 -41.90
CA LYS A 14 -83.12 -8.80 -43.20
C LYS A 14 -82.20 -8.11 -44.24
N ARG A 15 -81.59 -8.89 -45.13
CA ARG A 15 -80.79 -8.37 -46.26
C ARG A 15 -81.65 -7.39 -47.08
N LYS A 16 -81.10 -6.21 -47.40
CA LYS A 16 -81.74 -5.12 -48.18
C LYS A 16 -82.87 -4.34 -47.49
N ALA A 17 -82.98 -4.34 -46.16
CA ALA A 17 -83.94 -3.48 -45.47
C ALA A 17 -83.64 -1.98 -45.67
N LEU A 18 -84.68 -1.18 -45.95
CA LEU A 18 -84.60 0.28 -45.99
C LEU A 18 -84.63 0.83 -44.55
N VAL A 19 -83.71 1.73 -44.25
CA VAL A 19 -83.57 2.33 -42.91
C VAL A 19 -83.71 3.85 -43.02
N GLY A 20 -84.76 4.40 -42.42
CA GLY A 20 -84.89 5.84 -42.21
C GLY A 20 -83.95 6.30 -41.10
N VAL A 21 -83.24 7.41 -41.29
CA VAL A 21 -82.34 7.96 -40.26
C VAL A 21 -83.01 9.18 -39.63
N GLU A 22 -83.31 9.09 -38.34
CA GLU A 22 -83.85 10.20 -37.55
C GLU A 22 -82.82 10.66 -36.52
N TYR A 23 -82.50 11.96 -36.52
CA TYR A 23 -81.72 12.56 -35.45
C TYR A 23 -82.66 12.97 -34.32
N VAL A 24 -82.53 12.32 -33.16
CA VAL A 24 -83.36 12.63 -32.00
C VAL A 24 -82.65 13.69 -31.17
N PRO A 25 -83.17 14.93 -31.10
CA PRO A 25 -82.62 15.96 -30.23
C PRO A 25 -82.75 15.52 -28.76
N LYS A 26 -81.91 16.10 -27.90
CA LYS A 26 -81.85 15.77 -26.47
C LYS A 26 -83.25 15.81 -25.83
N LYS A 27 -83.61 14.79 -25.05
CA LYS A 27 -84.81 14.83 -24.21
C LYS A 27 -84.70 15.99 -23.22
N GLU A 28 -85.80 16.68 -22.92
CA GLU A 28 -85.84 17.84 -22.01
C GLU A 28 -85.19 17.53 -20.64
N ASP A 29 -85.27 16.28 -20.19
CA ASP A 29 -84.73 15.82 -18.91
C ASP A 29 -83.24 15.42 -18.96
N MET A 30 -82.61 15.37 -20.14
CA MET A 30 -81.22 14.95 -20.33
C MET A 30 -80.40 16.01 -21.06
N ALA A 31 -79.70 16.87 -20.31
CA ALA A 31 -78.90 17.96 -20.87
C ALA A 31 -77.76 17.51 -21.80
N GLU A 32 -77.26 16.27 -21.68
CA GLU A 32 -76.07 15.81 -22.43
C GLU A 32 -76.24 14.51 -23.24
N GLY A 33 -77.36 13.80 -23.13
CA GLY A 33 -77.53 12.48 -23.76
C GLY A 33 -76.78 11.36 -23.01
N PRO A 34 -76.83 10.11 -23.52
CA PRO A 34 -76.23 8.96 -22.84
C PRO A 34 -74.69 9.00 -22.85
N PHE A 35 -74.06 8.68 -21.72
CA PHE A 35 -72.60 8.54 -21.65
C PHE A 35 -72.16 7.14 -22.09
N VAL A 36 -71.09 7.08 -22.88
CA VAL A 36 -70.45 5.82 -23.28
C VAL A 36 -69.09 5.75 -22.61
N CYS A 37 -68.88 4.72 -21.80
CA CYS A 37 -67.65 4.53 -21.03
C CYS A 37 -66.91 3.28 -21.50
N ARG A 38 -65.59 3.35 -21.50
CA ARG A 38 -64.70 2.21 -21.77
C ARG A 38 -63.85 1.95 -20.54
N LEU A 39 -63.80 0.70 -20.09
CA LEU A 39 -62.86 0.26 -19.06
C LEU A 39 -61.64 -0.39 -19.72
N GLY A 40 -60.44 0.05 -19.36
CA GLY A 40 -59.19 -0.34 -20.05
C GLY A 40 -58.72 -1.77 -19.78
N ALA A 41 -59.08 -2.36 -18.63
CA ALA A 41 -58.75 -3.74 -18.28
C ALA A 41 -59.88 -4.69 -18.70
N THR A 42 -59.51 -5.81 -19.33
CA THR A 42 -60.38 -6.84 -19.90
C THR A 42 -61.57 -7.22 -19.00
N GLY A 43 -62.77 -6.71 -19.32
CA GLY A 43 -64.05 -7.41 -19.10
C GLY A 43 -64.84 -7.14 -17.82
N GLY A 44 -64.43 -6.25 -16.93
CA GLY A 44 -65.24 -5.90 -15.74
C GLY A 44 -66.28 -4.82 -16.05
N LEU A 45 -67.58 -5.11 -15.95
CA LEU A 45 -68.58 -4.06 -15.81
C LEU A 45 -68.55 -3.53 -14.37
N PRO A 46 -68.77 -2.21 -14.14
CA PRO A 46 -69.05 -1.70 -12.80
C PRO A 46 -70.20 -2.51 -12.17
N PRO A 47 -70.11 -2.88 -10.89
CA PRO A 47 -71.12 -3.72 -10.25
C PRO A 47 -72.50 -3.04 -10.30
N PRO A 48 -73.60 -3.81 -10.40
CA PRO A 48 -74.96 -3.27 -10.31
C PRO A 48 -75.12 -2.43 -9.05
N GLY A 49 -75.69 -1.22 -9.18
CA GLY A 49 -75.82 -0.26 -8.08
C GLY A 49 -74.73 0.82 -8.03
N THR A 50 -73.75 0.80 -8.93
CA THR A 50 -72.77 1.90 -9.06
C THR A 50 -73.47 3.19 -9.51
N GLU A 51 -73.45 4.23 -8.66
CA GLU A 51 -73.99 5.54 -9.01
C GLU A 51 -72.93 6.36 -9.77
N PHE A 52 -73.24 6.72 -11.03
CA PHE A 52 -72.40 7.60 -11.83
C PHE A 52 -72.87 9.05 -11.72
N ARG A 53 -71.95 9.93 -11.34
CA ARG A 53 -72.16 11.39 -11.32
C ARG A 53 -71.23 12.05 -12.32
N ALA A 54 -71.77 13.00 -13.07
CA ALA A 54 -71.03 13.81 -14.02
C ALA A 54 -70.89 15.24 -13.47
N TRP A 55 -69.68 15.78 -13.50
CA TRP A 55 -69.40 17.18 -13.18
C TRP A 55 -68.90 17.89 -14.42
N ARG A 56 -69.41 19.10 -14.61
CA ARG A 56 -69.04 19.94 -15.74
C ARG A 56 -68.34 21.19 -15.27
N LYS A 57 -67.24 21.53 -15.92
CA LYS A 57 -66.58 22.83 -15.77
C LYS A 57 -66.78 23.61 -17.07
N ASN A 58 -67.62 24.65 -17.02
CA ASN A 58 -67.80 25.56 -18.14
C ASN A 58 -66.60 26.52 -18.19
N LEU A 59 -65.67 26.29 -19.12
CA LEU A 59 -64.62 27.23 -19.44
C LEU A 59 -64.98 27.95 -20.75
N PRO A 60 -64.95 29.30 -20.81
CA PRO A 60 -65.48 30.06 -21.95
C PRO A 60 -64.74 29.87 -23.29
N TYR A 61 -63.55 29.26 -23.29
CA TYR A 61 -62.69 29.10 -24.48
C TYR A 61 -62.23 27.67 -24.78
N ARG A 62 -62.61 26.70 -23.93
CA ARG A 62 -62.27 25.28 -24.13
C ARG A 62 -63.58 24.52 -23.99
N GLY A 63 -63.90 23.68 -24.98
CA GLY A 63 -65.15 22.92 -25.04
C GLY A 63 -65.50 22.20 -23.72
N HIS A 64 -66.74 21.72 -23.61
CA HIS A 64 -67.33 21.21 -22.38
C HIS A 64 -66.46 20.15 -21.67
N MET A 65 -65.63 20.58 -20.71
CA MET A 65 -64.82 19.68 -19.90
C MET A 65 -65.72 19.00 -18.88
N MET A 66 -65.70 17.68 -18.90
CA MET A 66 -66.49 16.84 -18.04
C MET A 66 -65.62 15.80 -17.35
N LEU A 67 -65.96 15.55 -16.09
CA LEU A 67 -65.45 14.45 -15.30
C LEU A 67 -66.62 13.55 -14.90
N LEU A 68 -66.45 12.25 -15.07
CA LEU A 68 -67.42 11.23 -14.69
C LEU A 68 -66.82 10.39 -13.56
N ARG A 69 -67.57 10.18 -12.48
CA ARG A 69 -67.19 9.29 -11.37
C ARG A 69 -68.30 8.31 -11.08
N GLY A 70 -68.00 7.03 -11.13
CA GLY A 70 -68.80 5.97 -10.52
C GLY A 70 -68.25 5.63 -9.14
N ARG A 71 -69.06 5.68 -8.09
CA ARG A 71 -68.61 5.34 -6.73
C ARG A 71 -69.20 4.01 -6.27
N THR A 72 -68.34 3.20 -5.63
CA THR A 72 -68.72 1.98 -4.89
C THR A 72 -68.06 2.00 -3.51
N ASP A 73 -68.32 0.98 -2.68
CA ASP A 73 -67.83 0.90 -1.29
C ASP A 73 -66.30 0.78 -1.14
N GLY A 74 -65.58 0.42 -2.21
CA GLY A 74 -64.11 0.29 -2.15
C GLY A 74 -63.36 0.76 -3.40
N VAL A 75 -64.07 1.11 -4.47
CA VAL A 75 -63.47 1.53 -5.75
C VAL A 75 -64.21 2.74 -6.31
N ASP A 76 -63.44 3.72 -6.78
CA ASP A 76 -63.95 4.79 -7.64
C ASP A 76 -63.54 4.52 -9.09
N TYR A 77 -64.52 4.60 -10.00
CA TYR A 77 -64.32 4.61 -11.44
C TYR A 77 -64.28 6.06 -11.89
N ILE A 78 -63.13 6.54 -12.36
CA ILE A 78 -62.96 7.95 -12.73
C ILE A 78 -62.60 8.04 -14.20
N GLY A 79 -63.26 8.92 -14.95
CA GLY A 79 -62.90 9.23 -16.32
C GLY A 79 -63.14 10.68 -16.68
N ALA A 80 -62.42 11.17 -17.68
CA ALA A 80 -62.55 12.52 -18.19
C ALA A 80 -62.67 12.51 -19.71
N ASN A 81 -63.42 13.45 -20.27
CA ASN A 81 -63.51 13.61 -21.72
C ASN A 81 -62.36 14.44 -22.32
N HIS A 82 -61.49 15.00 -21.46
CA HIS A 82 -60.33 15.78 -21.81
C HIS A 82 -59.05 15.08 -21.35
N ALA A 83 -57.96 15.30 -22.07
CA ALA A 83 -56.65 14.80 -21.69
C ALA A 83 -56.02 15.68 -20.58
N PRO A 84 -55.12 15.11 -19.77
CA PRO A 84 -54.37 15.89 -18.77
C PRO A 84 -53.59 17.04 -19.43
N LEU A 85 -53.46 18.16 -18.71
CA LEU A 85 -52.79 19.39 -19.14
C LEU A 85 -51.43 19.08 -19.80
N GLY A 86 -51.30 19.34 -21.11
CA GLY A 86 -50.03 19.19 -21.85
C GLY A 86 -50.05 18.21 -23.03
N HIS A 87 -51.10 17.40 -23.17
CA HIS A 87 -51.37 16.62 -24.38
C HIS A 87 -52.77 16.94 -24.87
N TYR A 88 -52.91 17.84 -25.85
CA TYR A 88 -54.19 18.09 -26.51
C TYR A 88 -54.24 17.34 -27.84
N PRO A 89 -54.66 16.07 -27.90
CA PRO A 89 -55.18 15.55 -29.15
C PRO A 89 -56.43 16.37 -29.48
N ALA A 90 -56.52 16.91 -30.70
CA ALA A 90 -57.58 17.81 -31.14
C ALA A 90 -58.96 17.36 -30.64
N GLY A 91 -59.52 18.07 -29.67
CA GLY A 91 -60.77 17.71 -28.97
C GLY A 91 -62.04 17.74 -29.82
N ASP A 92 -61.89 17.77 -31.15
CA ASP A 92 -62.98 17.90 -32.12
C ASP A 92 -62.85 16.93 -33.31
N ALA A 93 -61.88 16.01 -33.34
CA ALA A 93 -61.66 15.16 -34.52
C ALA A 93 -62.76 14.10 -34.75
N CYS A 94 -63.42 13.62 -33.70
CA CYS A 94 -64.44 12.57 -33.79
C CYS A 94 -65.67 12.92 -32.94
N LYS A 95 -66.88 12.83 -33.53
CA LYS A 95 -68.16 12.96 -32.83
C LYS A 95 -68.86 11.61 -32.76
N TYR A 96 -69.29 11.20 -31.57
CA TYR A 96 -69.94 9.91 -31.34
C TYR A 96 -71.45 10.06 -31.23
N LEU A 97 -72.18 9.18 -31.91
CA LEU A 97 -73.64 9.07 -31.84
C LEU A 97 -74.00 7.65 -31.39
N LEU A 98 -74.94 7.53 -30.47
CA LEU A 98 -75.54 6.27 -30.10
C LEU A 98 -76.75 6.02 -31.00
N GLY A 99 -76.70 4.96 -31.80
CA GLY A 99 -77.80 4.54 -32.65
C GLY A 99 -78.66 3.48 -31.98
N LYS A 100 -79.98 3.70 -31.91
CA LYS A 100 -80.97 2.67 -31.59
C LYS A 100 -81.83 2.41 -32.82
N LEU A 101 -81.77 1.19 -33.32
CA LEU A 101 -82.63 0.74 -34.42
C LEU A 101 -83.98 0.27 -33.87
N VAL A 102 -85.07 0.77 -34.42
CA VAL A 102 -86.44 0.43 -34.03
C VAL A 102 -87.23 0.00 -35.28
N PRO A 103 -87.96 -1.13 -35.26
CA PRO A 103 -88.83 -1.50 -36.37
C PRO A 103 -90.04 -0.56 -36.45
N VAL A 104 -90.39 -0.09 -37.64
CA VAL A 104 -91.59 0.73 -37.89
C VAL A 104 -92.73 -0.23 -38.23
N GLY A 105 -93.72 -0.37 -37.34
CA GLY A 105 -94.89 -1.21 -37.60
C GLY A 105 -95.87 -0.55 -38.57
N LYS A 106 -96.32 -1.26 -39.62
CA LYS A 106 -97.44 -0.83 -40.49
C LYS A 106 -98.68 -0.53 -39.63
N GLY A 107 -99.22 0.68 -39.74
CA GLY A 107 -100.52 1.05 -39.17
C GLY A 107 -101.65 0.15 -39.66
N LYS A 108 -102.65 -0.07 -38.81
CA LYS A 108 -103.88 -0.83 -39.12
C LYS A 108 -104.60 -0.27 -40.35
N GLY A 109 -104.89 -1.14 -41.31
CA GLY A 109 -105.80 -0.94 -42.45
C GLY A 109 -105.11 -1.27 -43.76
N GLY A 110 -105.56 -2.17 -44.63
CA GLY A 110 -106.74 -3.02 -44.73
C GLY A 110 -106.75 -3.53 -46.18
N GLY A 111 -106.90 -4.84 -46.38
CA GLY A 111 -107.31 -5.43 -47.66
C GLY A 111 -106.24 -5.70 -48.73
N GLY A 112 -105.97 -7.00 -48.94
CA GLY A 112 -105.99 -7.62 -50.29
C GLY A 112 -104.71 -7.61 -51.14
N GLY A 113 -104.31 -8.81 -51.58
CA GLY A 113 -103.56 -9.04 -52.82
C GLY A 113 -102.09 -9.42 -52.64
N GLY A 114 -101.72 -10.65 -53.02
CA GLY A 114 -100.36 -11.17 -52.92
C GLY A 114 -99.35 -10.45 -53.83
N GLY A 115 -98.11 -10.37 -53.33
CA GLY A 115 -96.93 -9.87 -54.02
C GLY A 115 -95.71 -9.96 -53.10
N ASP A 116 -94.57 -10.37 -53.66
CA ASP A 116 -93.28 -10.60 -53.00
C ASP A 116 -92.76 -9.42 -52.14
N ASP A 117 -91.91 -9.76 -51.15
CA ASP A 117 -91.02 -8.88 -50.39
C ASP A 117 -91.67 -7.73 -49.59
N ASP A 118 -92.32 -8.07 -48.46
CA ASP A 118 -92.62 -7.12 -47.38
C ASP A 118 -91.31 -6.59 -46.76
N ALA A 119 -90.78 -5.50 -47.31
CA ALA A 119 -89.69 -4.73 -46.75
C ALA A 119 -90.15 -4.13 -45.40
N VAL A 120 -89.68 -4.73 -44.29
CA VAL A 120 -89.82 -4.13 -42.96
C VAL A 120 -88.95 -2.89 -42.94
N GLU A 121 -89.59 -1.71 -42.83
CA GLU A 121 -88.88 -0.45 -42.65
C GLU A 121 -88.40 -0.34 -41.20
N TYR A 122 -87.13 0.01 -41.02
CA TYR A 122 -86.55 0.30 -39.72
C TYR A 122 -86.23 1.78 -39.61
N GLU A 123 -86.33 2.33 -38.41
CA GLU A 123 -85.91 3.69 -38.10
C GLU A 123 -84.68 3.63 -37.20
N LEU A 124 -83.57 4.23 -37.65
CA LEU A 124 -82.35 4.40 -36.87
C LEU A 124 -82.42 5.75 -36.16
N LYS A 125 -82.66 5.72 -34.85
CA LYS A 125 -82.66 6.90 -33.99
C LYS A 125 -81.24 7.16 -33.49
N LEU A 126 -80.64 8.26 -33.93
CA LEU A 126 -79.31 8.69 -33.53
C LEU A 126 -79.42 9.72 -32.38
N MET A 127 -78.75 9.44 -31.26
CA MET A 127 -78.63 10.35 -30.13
C MET A 127 -77.17 10.76 -29.92
N PRO A 128 -76.86 12.03 -29.59
CA PRO A 128 -75.50 12.44 -29.26
C PRO A 128 -75.02 11.80 -27.96
N VAL A 129 -73.76 11.33 -27.94
CA VAL A 129 -73.12 10.81 -26.73
C VAL A 129 -72.74 11.96 -25.80
N GLY A 130 -73.05 11.81 -24.51
CA GLY A 130 -72.70 12.78 -23.46
C GLY A 130 -71.20 13.03 -23.37
N GLY A 131 -70.81 14.29 -23.16
CA GLY A 131 -69.40 14.69 -23.20
C GLY A 131 -68.73 14.62 -24.58
N SER A 132 -69.47 14.28 -25.65
CA SER A 132 -69.03 14.20 -27.06
C SER A 132 -67.93 13.17 -27.37
N ARG A 133 -67.58 12.29 -26.41
CA ARG A 133 -66.52 11.29 -26.54
C ARG A 133 -66.85 10.03 -25.74
N VAL A 134 -66.29 8.90 -26.15
CA VAL A 134 -66.17 7.72 -25.28
C VAL A 134 -65.20 8.05 -24.13
N ILE A 135 -65.66 7.93 -22.89
CA ILE A 135 -64.89 8.23 -21.69
C ILE A 135 -64.13 6.98 -21.25
N ASP A 136 -62.80 7.04 -21.26
CA ASP A 136 -61.97 5.99 -20.69
C ASP A 136 -61.99 6.10 -19.15
N LEU A 137 -62.39 5.02 -18.47
CA LEU A 137 -62.47 4.92 -17.02
C LEU A 137 -61.20 4.25 -16.45
N GLU A 138 -60.67 4.86 -15.40
CA GLU A 138 -59.63 4.30 -14.54
C GLU A 138 -60.26 3.80 -13.23
N CYS A 139 -59.87 2.61 -12.77
CA CYS A 139 -60.25 2.09 -11.45
C CYS A 139 -59.26 2.57 -10.39
N ARG A 140 -59.75 3.26 -9.35
CA ARG A 140 -58.96 3.64 -8.18
C ARG A 140 -59.49 2.96 -6.93
N CYS A 141 -58.66 2.16 -6.28
CA CYS A 141 -59.00 1.43 -5.06
C CYS A 141 -58.79 2.33 -3.83
N HIS A 142 -59.79 2.44 -2.95
CA HIS A 142 -59.67 3.27 -1.75
C HIS A 142 -58.57 2.81 -0.78
N ALA A 143 -58.15 1.55 -0.86
CA ALA A 143 -57.06 1.01 -0.04
C ALA A 143 -55.66 1.41 -0.53
N LEU A 144 -55.54 2.00 -1.72
CA LEU A 144 -54.27 2.48 -2.25
C LEU A 144 -54.23 4.00 -2.17
N ASP A 145 -53.16 4.52 -1.58
CA ASP A 145 -52.88 5.94 -1.64
C ASP A 145 -52.25 6.25 -3.01
N TYR A 146 -52.91 7.12 -3.77
CA TYR A 146 -52.47 7.52 -5.12
C TYR A 146 -51.78 8.88 -5.12
N ASN A 147 -51.54 9.47 -3.94
CA ASN A 147 -50.69 10.63 -3.83
C ASN A 147 -49.28 10.28 -4.31
N GLU A 148 -48.66 11.18 -5.08
CA GLU A 148 -47.22 11.10 -5.30
C GLU A 148 -46.55 11.12 -3.91
N PRO A 149 -45.54 10.25 -3.66
CA PRO A 149 -44.84 10.28 -2.38
C PRO A 149 -44.36 11.71 -2.15
N GLU A 150 -44.64 12.27 -0.97
CA GLU A 150 -44.14 13.58 -0.59
C GLU A 150 -42.65 13.60 -0.90
N TRP A 151 -42.25 14.53 -1.78
CA TRP A 151 -40.86 14.77 -2.07
C TRP A 151 -40.27 15.47 -0.84
N ASP A 152 -39.92 14.65 0.16
CA ASP A 152 -38.99 15.00 1.22
C ASP A 152 -37.69 15.45 0.54
N GLY A 153 -37.21 16.63 0.90
CA GLY A 153 -36.17 17.36 0.19
C GLY A 153 -34.93 16.52 -0.13
N ALA A 154 -34.13 17.01 -1.08
CA ALA A 154 -32.91 16.37 -1.56
C ALA A 154 -32.17 15.63 -0.42
N GLU A 155 -32.21 14.29 -0.47
CA GLU A 155 -31.49 13.41 0.44
C GLU A 155 -30.08 14.00 0.64
N ASP A 156 -29.72 14.42 1.87
CA ASP A 156 -28.42 15.03 2.11
C ASP A 156 -27.34 13.97 1.92
N LEU A 157 -26.85 13.90 0.68
CA LEU A 157 -25.81 12.98 0.26
C LEU A 157 -24.52 13.22 1.04
N ASN A 158 -24.38 14.27 1.86
CA ASN A 158 -23.26 14.45 2.78
C ASN A 158 -23.35 13.56 4.02
N ASP A 159 -24.55 13.13 4.44
CA ASP A 159 -24.72 12.14 5.49
C ASP A 159 -24.33 10.75 4.97
N TYR A 160 -23.41 10.10 5.69
CA TYR A 160 -22.94 8.76 5.38
C TYR A 160 -24.06 7.72 5.38
N GLN A 161 -25.01 7.80 6.33
CA GLN A 161 -26.09 6.81 6.44
C GLN A 161 -27.05 6.94 5.25
N VAL A 162 -27.40 8.16 4.88
CA VAL A 162 -28.24 8.47 3.71
C VAL A 162 -27.55 8.03 2.42
N ARG A 163 -26.26 8.37 2.25
CA ARG A 163 -25.47 7.94 1.08
C ARG A 163 -25.35 6.42 0.99
N ALA A 164 -25.18 5.71 2.12
CA ALA A 164 -25.10 4.27 2.15
C ALA A 164 -26.44 3.62 1.75
N ALA A 165 -27.56 4.13 2.26
CA ALA A 165 -28.90 3.67 1.91
C ALA A 165 -29.22 3.92 0.42
N HIS A 166 -28.89 5.11 -0.08
CA HIS A 166 -29.05 5.48 -1.49
C HIS A 166 -28.22 4.56 -2.40
N ASN A 167 -26.95 4.32 -2.08
CA ASN A 167 -26.08 3.42 -2.84
C ASN A 167 -26.57 1.96 -2.78
N ALA A 168 -27.12 1.50 -1.66
CA ALA A 168 -27.72 0.18 -1.54
C ALA A 168 -28.97 0.05 -2.43
N ARG A 169 -29.79 1.10 -2.52
CA ARG A 169 -30.95 1.17 -3.40
C ARG A 169 -30.54 1.09 -4.88
N LEU A 170 -29.52 1.85 -5.28
CA LEU A 170 -28.96 1.80 -6.64
C LEU A 170 -28.36 0.44 -6.97
N LEU A 171 -27.62 -0.17 -6.05
CA LEU A 171 -27.05 -1.51 -6.23
C LEU A 171 -28.14 -2.56 -6.43
N LYS A 172 -29.26 -2.44 -5.69
CA LYS A 172 -30.41 -3.34 -5.82
C LYS A 172 -31.15 -3.14 -7.15
N ALA A 173 -31.29 -1.89 -7.60
CA ALA A 173 -32.04 -1.55 -8.81
C ALA A 173 -31.29 -1.86 -10.12
N PHE A 174 -29.97 -1.62 -10.16
CA PHE A 174 -29.21 -1.61 -11.42
C PHE A 174 -28.09 -2.66 -11.52
N ALA A 175 -27.63 -3.24 -10.41
CA ALA A 175 -26.53 -4.20 -10.47
C ALA A 175 -27.00 -5.63 -10.72
N SER A 176 -26.17 -6.43 -11.40
CA SER A 176 -26.42 -7.87 -11.57
C SER A 176 -26.39 -8.62 -10.25
N ALA A 177 -27.12 -9.74 -10.16
CA ALA A 177 -27.14 -10.58 -8.96
C ALA A 177 -25.74 -11.05 -8.51
N LYS A 178 -24.80 -11.23 -9.45
CA LYS A 178 -23.40 -11.57 -9.16
C LYS A 178 -22.67 -10.42 -8.48
N GLN A 179 -22.88 -9.19 -8.94
CA GLN A 179 -22.29 -7.98 -8.35
C GLN A 179 -22.83 -7.74 -6.94
N GLN A 180 -24.14 -7.91 -6.74
CA GLN A 180 -24.79 -7.76 -5.44
C GLN A 180 -24.21 -8.72 -4.39
N ARG A 181 -24.04 -10.00 -4.74
CA ARG A 181 -23.41 -11.01 -3.85
C ARG A 181 -21.97 -10.66 -3.49
N LYS A 182 -21.19 -10.15 -4.45
CA LYS A 182 -19.79 -9.76 -4.21
C LYS A 182 -19.69 -8.58 -3.24
N VAL A 183 -20.52 -7.55 -3.43
CA VAL A 183 -20.53 -6.37 -2.54
C VAL A 183 -21.03 -6.73 -1.15
N ALA A 184 -22.06 -7.57 -1.04
CA ALA A 184 -22.54 -8.08 0.25
C ALA A 184 -21.46 -8.87 1.00
N LYS A 185 -20.69 -9.70 0.30
CA LYS A 185 -19.55 -10.44 0.88
C LYS A 185 -18.47 -9.48 1.41
N ILE A 186 -18.09 -8.47 0.64
CA ILE A 186 -17.09 -7.47 1.07
C ILE A 186 -17.60 -6.65 2.27
N MET A 187 -18.87 -6.25 2.29
CA MET A 187 -19.48 -5.53 3.41
C MET A 187 -19.51 -6.39 4.68
N ALA A 188 -19.81 -7.68 4.56
CA ALA A 188 -19.78 -8.61 5.67
C ALA A 188 -18.36 -8.84 6.20
N GLU A 189 -17.35 -8.98 5.32
CA GLU A 189 -15.94 -9.11 5.69
C GLU A 189 -15.38 -7.85 6.37
N ARG A 190 -15.92 -6.67 6.04
CA ARG A 190 -15.52 -5.37 6.62
C ARG A 190 -16.34 -4.98 7.85
N ARG A 191 -17.36 -5.75 8.22
CA ARG A 191 -18.16 -5.49 9.41
C ARG A 191 -17.33 -5.86 10.64
N VAL A 192 -16.59 -4.90 11.15
CA VAL A 192 -15.91 -5.02 12.44
C VAL A 192 -16.99 -5.02 13.52
N ASP A 193 -17.05 -6.08 14.33
CA ASP A 193 -17.99 -6.17 15.44
C ASP A 193 -17.78 -4.99 16.42
N GLY A 194 -18.82 -4.17 16.59
CA GLY A 194 -18.77 -2.99 17.47
C GLY A 194 -18.51 -3.34 18.94
N ASN A 195 -18.83 -4.56 19.36
CA ASN A 195 -18.53 -5.08 20.70
C ASN A 195 -17.02 -5.30 20.92
N THR A 196 -16.23 -5.46 19.86
CA THR A 196 -14.77 -5.60 19.93
C THR A 196 -14.08 -4.23 20.08
N ILE A 197 -14.77 -3.14 19.74
CA ILE A 197 -14.29 -1.75 19.88
C ILE A 197 -14.73 -1.15 21.24
N ALA A 198 -15.85 -1.63 21.80
CA ALA A 198 -16.46 -1.09 23.02
C ALA A 198 -15.72 -1.39 24.33
N ALA A 199 -14.67 -2.22 24.31
CA ALA A 199 -13.83 -2.51 25.49
C ALA A 199 -12.39 -2.01 25.27
N PRO A 200 -12.15 -0.68 25.28
CA PRO A 200 -10.82 -0.11 25.13
C PRO A 200 -9.84 -0.68 26.17
N ASP A 201 -10.30 -0.94 27.40
CA ASP A 201 -9.45 -1.51 28.46
C ASP A 201 -9.01 -2.95 28.16
N ALA A 202 -9.87 -3.76 27.54
CA ALA A 202 -9.52 -5.14 27.16
C ALA A 202 -8.57 -5.18 25.96
N MET A 203 -8.74 -4.25 25.00
CA MET A 203 -7.84 -4.07 23.87
C MET A 203 -6.49 -3.49 24.31
N GLU A 204 -6.49 -2.52 25.21
CA GLU A 204 -5.27 -1.96 25.80
C GLU A 204 -4.54 -2.99 26.65
N ALA A 205 -5.26 -3.82 27.43
CA ALA A 205 -4.66 -4.90 28.20
C ALA A 205 -4.06 -5.98 27.29
N THR A 206 -4.70 -6.32 26.17
CA THR A 206 -4.13 -7.26 25.19
C THR A 206 -2.93 -6.67 24.45
N LEU A 207 -2.96 -5.39 24.09
CA LEU A 207 -1.81 -4.69 23.51
C LEU A 207 -0.64 -4.56 24.49
N LYS A 208 -0.91 -4.20 25.75
CA LYS A 208 0.11 -4.15 26.82
C LYS A 208 0.72 -5.53 27.04
N ARG A 209 -0.10 -6.58 27.16
CA ARG A 209 0.39 -7.97 27.30
C ARG A 209 1.19 -8.44 26.08
N ALA A 210 0.81 -8.01 24.88
CA ALA A 210 1.54 -8.33 23.65
C ALA A 210 2.86 -7.55 23.51
N THR A 211 2.98 -6.38 24.16
CA THR A 211 4.15 -5.49 24.08
C THR A 211 5.03 -5.48 25.35
N GLU A 212 4.65 -6.23 26.39
CA GLU A 212 5.28 -6.25 27.72
C GLU A 212 6.76 -6.69 27.71
N GLY A 213 7.23 -7.29 26.60
CA GLY A 213 8.64 -7.64 26.37
C GLY A 213 9.29 -6.93 25.18
N GLU A 214 8.58 -6.06 24.48
CA GLU A 214 9.15 -5.30 23.37
C GLU A 214 9.92 -4.10 23.92
N MET A 215 11.23 -4.07 23.67
CA MET A 215 12.07 -2.93 24.05
C MET A 215 11.68 -1.69 23.24
N ASP A 216 11.58 -0.55 23.93
CA ASP A 216 11.26 0.72 23.29
C ASP A 216 12.32 1.11 22.25
N ALA A 217 11.95 1.94 21.26
CA ALA A 217 12.84 2.43 20.22
C ALA A 217 14.12 3.07 20.80
N SER A 218 14.01 3.76 21.94
CA SER A 218 15.16 4.33 22.66
C SER A 218 16.08 3.24 23.22
N GLN A 219 15.52 2.21 23.85
CA GLN A 219 16.27 1.09 24.42
C GLN A 219 16.93 0.23 23.33
N LEU A 220 16.23 -0.01 22.22
CA LEU A 220 16.78 -0.70 21.06
C LEU A 220 17.89 0.11 20.37
N SER A 221 17.78 1.44 20.31
CA SER A 221 18.84 2.30 19.79
C SER A 221 20.08 2.26 20.68
N LYS A 222 19.90 2.26 22.01
CA LYS A 222 21.00 2.07 22.98
C LYS A 222 21.68 0.70 22.82
N LEU A 223 20.91 -0.39 22.79
CA LEU A 223 21.44 -1.74 22.55
C LEU A 223 22.14 -1.89 21.18
N ALA A 224 21.62 -1.22 20.15
CA ALA A 224 22.28 -1.20 18.84
C ALA A 224 23.58 -0.39 18.89
N GLY A 225 23.64 0.67 19.70
CA GLY A 225 24.85 1.44 20.00
C GLY A 225 25.89 0.63 20.75
N GLU A 226 25.47 -0.19 21.72
CA GLU A 226 26.34 -1.12 22.45
C GLU A 226 26.87 -2.25 21.54
N ARG A 227 26.06 -2.70 20.57
CA ARG A 227 26.44 -3.71 19.57
C ARG A 227 27.10 -3.14 18.32
N ARG A 228 27.52 -1.88 18.36
CA ARG A 228 28.13 -1.21 17.21
C ARG A 228 29.44 -1.92 16.86
N ASN A 229 29.59 -2.31 15.60
CA ASN A 229 30.76 -3.00 15.10
C ASN A 229 31.92 -2.01 14.85
N ILE A 230 32.32 -1.27 15.89
CA ILE A 230 33.49 -0.38 15.89
C ILE A 230 34.53 -0.88 16.88
N PRO A 231 35.81 -0.50 16.71
CA PRO A 231 36.86 -0.83 17.67
C PRO A 231 36.51 -0.38 19.09
N GLU A 232 37.08 -1.07 20.07
CA GLU A 232 36.95 -0.72 21.49
C GLU A 232 37.35 0.75 21.71
N HIS A 233 36.49 1.49 22.42
CA HIS A 233 36.57 2.94 22.53
C HIS A 233 36.09 3.43 23.89
N ASN A 234 36.50 4.63 24.27
CA ASN A 234 36.00 5.33 25.45
C ASN A 234 34.97 6.37 25.01
N PRO A 235 33.66 6.19 25.30
CA PRO A 235 32.61 7.11 24.88
C PRO A 235 32.73 8.49 25.53
N SER A 236 33.30 8.56 26.74
CA SER A 236 33.42 9.80 27.53
C SER A 236 34.64 10.64 27.18
N ALA A 237 35.53 10.14 26.32
CA ALA A 237 36.75 10.84 25.96
C ALA A 237 36.46 12.11 25.14
N THR A 238 37.16 13.19 25.47
CA THR A 238 37.07 14.48 24.77
C THR A 238 38.27 14.75 23.85
N ASN A 239 39.27 13.86 23.88
CA ASN A 239 40.48 13.92 23.05
C ASN A 239 40.60 12.69 22.15
N ALA A 240 41.21 12.87 20.97
CA ALA A 240 41.37 11.79 19.98
C ALA A 240 42.24 10.61 20.44
N ILE A 241 43.21 10.85 21.34
CA ILE A 241 44.08 9.81 21.91
C ILE A 241 43.31 8.88 22.84
N ASP A 242 42.46 9.46 23.68
CA ASP A 242 41.71 8.76 24.71
C ASP A 242 40.41 8.14 24.18
N ALA A 243 39.88 8.67 23.08
CA ALA A 243 38.69 8.16 22.41
C ALA A 243 38.86 6.73 21.90
N TYR A 244 40.02 6.45 21.30
CA TYR A 244 40.42 5.12 20.88
C TYR A 244 41.78 4.80 21.51
N PRO A 245 41.84 4.35 22.78
CA PRO A 245 43.08 4.04 23.45
C PRO A 245 43.86 2.94 22.71
N PHE A 246 45.15 3.14 22.48
CA PHE A 246 45.92 2.19 21.67
C PHE A 246 46.17 0.85 22.37
N ASN A 247 46.14 0.83 23.70
CA ASN A 247 46.25 -0.37 24.51
C ASN A 247 45.06 -1.33 24.34
N LEU A 248 43.91 -0.84 23.86
CA LEU A 248 42.74 -1.67 23.54
C LEU A 248 42.82 -2.31 22.14
N PHE A 249 43.87 -2.02 21.36
CA PHE A 249 44.09 -2.73 20.11
C PHE A 249 44.43 -4.21 20.39
N PRO A 250 43.76 -5.20 19.77
CA PRO A 250 43.91 -6.61 20.16
C PRO A 250 45.36 -7.15 20.10
N MET A 251 46.20 -6.61 19.20
CA MET A 251 47.60 -7.03 19.06
C MET A 251 48.59 -6.09 19.77
N PHE A 252 48.14 -5.15 20.61
CA PHE A 252 49.01 -4.13 21.23
C PHE A 252 50.23 -4.72 21.94
N ALA A 253 50.02 -5.79 22.72
CA ALA A 253 51.10 -6.47 23.46
C ALA A 253 52.17 -7.10 22.54
N LEU A 254 51.79 -7.48 21.31
CA LEU A 254 52.69 -8.08 20.34
C LEU A 254 53.56 -7.05 19.62
N LEU A 255 53.09 -5.79 19.54
CA LEU A 255 53.76 -4.75 18.76
C LEU A 255 55.19 -4.45 19.24
N GLU A 256 55.44 -4.48 20.55
CA GLU A 256 56.76 -4.13 21.10
C GLU A 256 57.88 -5.08 20.61
N LYS A 257 57.58 -6.39 20.54
CA LYS A 257 58.58 -7.45 20.32
C LYS A 257 58.53 -8.09 18.93
N ARG A 258 57.37 -8.07 18.26
CA ARG A 258 57.13 -8.84 17.02
C ARG A 258 56.99 -7.96 15.77
N THR A 259 57.30 -6.67 15.86
CA THR A 259 57.22 -5.74 14.72
C THR A 259 58.48 -4.91 14.53
N LYS A 260 58.67 -4.39 13.32
CA LYS A 260 59.84 -3.58 12.91
C LYS A 260 59.72 -2.09 13.29
N TRP A 261 58.92 -1.74 14.31
CA TRP A 261 58.66 -0.33 14.66
C TRP A 261 59.95 0.45 14.99
N LYS A 262 60.97 -0.19 15.59
CA LYS A 262 62.26 0.44 15.88
C LYS A 262 63.02 0.83 14.62
N GLU A 263 62.96 0.00 13.58
CA GLU A 263 63.57 0.26 12.29
C GLU A 263 62.88 1.44 11.61
N MET A 264 61.54 1.53 11.71
CA MET A 264 60.77 2.67 11.20
C MET A 264 61.13 3.98 11.92
N VAL A 265 61.35 3.98 13.24
CA VAL A 265 61.84 5.16 13.97
C VAL A 265 63.24 5.56 13.53
N LYS A 266 64.13 4.60 13.29
CA LYS A 266 65.48 4.85 12.79
C LYS A 266 65.45 5.43 11.37
N ALA A 267 64.59 4.90 10.51
CA ALA A 267 64.37 5.36 9.14
C ALA A 267 63.78 6.78 9.08
N ALA A 268 62.90 7.14 10.01
CA ALA A 268 62.36 8.50 10.11
C ALA A 268 63.43 9.57 10.40
N LYS A 269 64.53 9.18 11.05
CA LYS A 269 65.64 10.09 11.43
C LYS A 269 66.79 10.07 10.43
N LYS A 270 66.98 8.99 9.67
CA LYS A 270 68.17 8.77 8.82
C LYS A 270 67.77 8.33 7.40
N PRO A 271 68.14 9.10 6.35
CA PRO A 271 67.85 8.73 4.96
C PRO A 271 68.48 7.38 4.53
N SER A 272 69.66 7.04 5.06
CA SER A 272 70.30 5.74 4.77
C SER A 272 69.47 4.56 5.29
N ALA A 273 68.95 4.66 6.52
CA ALA A 273 68.08 3.63 7.10
C ALA A 273 66.72 3.56 6.36
N MET A 274 66.22 4.67 5.82
CA MET A 274 65.04 4.68 4.95
C MET A 274 65.28 3.91 3.65
N LYS A 275 66.49 4.04 3.06
CA LYS A 275 66.90 3.30 1.88
C LYS A 275 67.06 1.80 2.17
N GLU A 276 67.72 1.44 3.27
CA GLU A 276 67.83 0.04 3.72
C GLU A 276 66.46 -0.62 3.91
N LEU A 277 65.51 0.09 4.54
CA LEU A 277 64.16 -0.40 4.77
C LEU A 277 63.38 -0.61 3.46
N ARG A 278 63.59 0.28 2.48
CA ARG A 278 63.01 0.17 1.14
C ARG A 278 63.63 -0.99 0.35
N ASP A 279 64.95 -1.08 0.33
CA ASP A 279 65.71 -2.10 -0.42
C ASP A 279 65.45 -3.50 0.15
N GLY A 280 65.15 -3.61 1.45
CA GLY A 280 64.75 -4.86 2.09
C GLY A 280 63.40 -5.41 1.61
N GLY A 281 62.59 -4.65 0.86
CA GLY A 281 61.36 -5.11 0.19
C GLY A 281 60.22 -5.57 1.11
N GLY A 282 60.43 -5.52 2.43
CA GLY A 282 59.54 -6.09 3.44
C GLY A 282 58.52 -5.11 4.01
N VAL A 283 58.42 -3.89 3.48
CA VAL A 283 57.49 -2.82 3.92
C VAL A 283 56.87 -2.17 2.68
N ASP A 284 55.58 -1.86 2.75
CA ASP A 284 54.83 -1.30 1.63
C ASP A 284 55.18 0.17 1.33
N ASP A 285 55.20 0.58 0.06
CA ASP A 285 55.55 1.95 -0.34
C ASP A 285 54.65 3.03 0.30
N PHE A 286 53.37 2.74 0.50
CA PHE A 286 52.47 3.65 1.20
C PHE A 286 52.91 3.85 2.65
N ILE A 287 53.34 2.79 3.32
CA ILE A 287 53.86 2.84 4.70
C ILE A 287 55.18 3.62 4.74
N LEU A 288 56.08 3.37 3.79
CA LEU A 288 57.35 4.11 3.66
C LEU A 288 57.09 5.62 3.47
N GLY A 289 56.05 6.01 2.73
CA GLY A 289 55.64 7.40 2.58
C GLY A 289 55.15 8.08 3.87
N LEU A 290 54.72 7.30 4.87
CA LEU A 290 54.27 7.81 6.18
C LEU A 290 55.39 7.82 7.24
N VAL A 291 56.50 7.13 7.02
CA VAL A 291 57.64 7.09 7.96
C VAL A 291 58.17 8.49 8.33
N PRO A 292 58.31 9.47 7.40
CA PRO A 292 58.75 10.81 7.75
C PRO A 292 57.84 11.52 8.77
N LYS A 293 56.53 11.20 8.79
CA LYS A 293 55.57 11.78 9.74
C LYS A 293 55.86 11.39 11.19
N LEU A 294 56.63 10.33 11.42
CA LEU A 294 57.05 9.93 12.77
C LEU A 294 58.00 10.95 13.41
N ALA A 295 58.68 11.78 12.62
CA ALA A 295 59.59 12.81 13.10
C ALA A 295 58.91 14.18 13.30
N GLU A 296 57.63 14.33 12.96
CA GLU A 296 56.89 15.59 13.13
C GLU A 296 56.64 15.90 14.60
N HIS A 297 57.18 17.03 15.07
CA HIS A 297 57.05 17.48 16.46
C HIS A 297 55.65 18.03 16.76
N SER A 298 55.11 17.78 17.96
CA SER A 298 53.78 18.29 18.36
C SER A 298 53.74 19.81 18.51
N GLY A 299 54.88 20.41 18.87
CA GLY A 299 54.96 21.76 19.42
C GLY A 299 54.46 21.78 20.87
N GLY A 300 55.32 22.15 21.82
CA GLY A 300 54.94 22.39 23.22
C GLY A 300 54.93 21.17 24.16
N ALA A 301 55.33 19.98 23.69
CA ALA A 301 55.50 18.78 24.52
C ALA A 301 56.94 18.65 25.02
N THR A 302 57.14 18.00 26.18
CA THR A 302 58.49 17.66 26.65
C THR A 302 59.15 16.63 25.74
N ASP A 303 60.49 16.56 25.73
CA ASP A 303 61.24 15.56 24.94
C ASP A 303 60.83 14.12 25.26
N ARG A 304 60.41 13.86 26.52
CA ARG A 304 59.91 12.56 26.95
C ARG A 304 58.56 12.22 26.31
N GLU A 305 57.61 13.15 26.37
CA GLU A 305 56.28 12.98 25.78
C GLU A 305 56.35 12.83 24.26
N GLU A 306 57.23 13.58 23.60
CA GLU A 306 57.43 13.46 22.16
C GLU A 306 58.05 12.10 21.78
N ASN A 307 59.00 11.60 22.57
CA ASN A 307 59.55 10.26 22.35
C ASN A 307 58.50 9.16 22.54
N ASP A 308 57.65 9.25 23.56
CA ASP A 308 56.56 8.29 23.80
C ASP A 308 55.50 8.35 22.69
N ARG A 309 55.20 9.55 22.19
CA ARG A 309 54.33 9.78 21.03
C ARG A 309 54.90 9.19 19.76
N GLN A 310 56.18 9.45 19.46
CA GLN A 310 56.89 8.86 18.33
C GLN A 310 56.89 7.33 18.40
N LYS A 311 57.15 6.75 19.59
CA LYS A 311 57.10 5.30 19.81
C LYS A 311 55.71 4.73 19.53
N THR A 312 54.68 5.39 20.04
CA THR A 312 53.27 5.01 19.83
C THR A 312 52.86 5.06 18.36
N ARG A 313 53.27 6.12 17.63
CA ARG A 313 53.03 6.24 16.19
C ARG A 313 53.75 5.19 15.38
N ALA A 314 55.01 4.90 15.70
CA ALA A 314 55.77 3.89 15.00
C ALA A 314 55.16 2.49 15.16
N LYS A 315 54.65 2.17 16.35
CA LYS A 315 53.89 0.94 16.59
C LYS A 315 52.58 0.91 15.82
N ALA A 316 51.86 2.03 15.75
CA ALA A 316 50.64 2.13 14.95
C ALA A 316 50.93 1.98 13.46
N LEU A 317 52.06 2.53 12.98
CA LEU A 317 52.51 2.37 11.59
C LEU A 317 52.87 0.92 11.27
N ALA A 318 53.54 0.23 12.20
CA ALA A 318 53.81 -1.19 12.07
C ALA A 318 52.52 -2.04 12.09
N ALA A 319 51.52 -1.63 12.88
CA ALA A 319 50.19 -2.25 12.88
C ALA A 319 49.47 -2.04 11.55
N LEU A 320 49.53 -0.81 11.01
CA LEU A 320 48.95 -0.47 9.72
C LEU A 320 49.54 -1.35 8.60
N ASP A 321 50.85 -1.57 8.60
CA ASP A 321 51.55 -2.37 7.60
C ASP A 321 51.01 -3.81 7.54
N PHE A 322 50.99 -4.55 8.66
CA PHE A 322 50.49 -5.93 8.63
C PHE A 322 48.97 -6.01 8.45
N LEU A 323 48.20 -5.03 8.95
CA LEU A 323 46.74 -5.00 8.76
C LEU A 323 46.38 -4.79 7.29
N LEU A 324 47.14 -3.99 6.54
CA LEU A 324 46.97 -3.83 5.09
C LEU A 324 47.28 -5.11 4.32
N VAL A 325 48.26 -5.90 4.77
CA VAL A 325 48.53 -7.23 4.18
C VAL A 325 47.37 -8.18 4.52
N PHE A 326 46.89 -8.18 5.76
CA PHE A 326 45.78 -9.01 6.21
C PHE A 326 44.46 -8.68 5.51
N LEU A 327 44.18 -7.39 5.29
CA LEU A 327 43.00 -6.91 4.56
C LEU A 327 42.94 -7.47 3.13
N HIS A 328 44.09 -7.64 2.49
CA HIS A 328 44.22 -8.20 1.15
C HIS A 328 44.36 -9.73 1.12
N ALA A 329 44.52 -10.38 2.28
CA ALA A 329 44.53 -11.83 2.36
C ALA A 329 43.15 -12.41 2.01
N LYS A 330 43.12 -13.70 1.67
CA LYS A 330 41.86 -14.42 1.36
C LYS A 330 40.88 -14.31 2.53
N ASP A 331 39.58 -14.26 2.21
CA ASP A 331 38.51 -14.24 3.22
C ASP A 331 38.37 -15.61 3.94
N HIS A 332 39.06 -16.65 3.47
CA HIS A 332 39.09 -18.00 4.06
C HIS A 332 40.53 -18.44 4.31
N ILE A 333 40.82 -18.93 5.53
CA ILE A 333 42.13 -19.40 5.95
C ILE A 333 41.94 -20.75 6.64
N SER A 334 42.75 -21.74 6.29
CA SER A 334 42.76 -23.05 6.95
C SER A 334 44.07 -23.25 7.70
N GLU A 335 44.01 -23.93 8.84
CA GLU A 335 45.21 -24.41 9.52
C GLU A 335 45.97 -25.37 8.61
N LYS A 336 47.30 -25.19 8.57
CA LYS A 336 48.22 -26.05 7.84
C LYS A 336 49.11 -26.79 8.85
N ARG A 337 49.49 -28.02 8.52
CA ARG A 337 50.55 -28.73 9.24
C ARG A 337 51.91 -28.29 8.69
N GLU A 338 52.88 -28.08 9.57
CA GLU A 338 54.24 -27.70 9.16
C GLU A 338 54.98 -28.92 8.63
N ARG A 339 55.42 -28.88 7.37
CA ARG A 339 56.17 -29.96 6.73
C ARG A 339 57.59 -30.05 7.32
N ARG A 340 58.04 -31.26 7.64
CA ARG A 340 59.43 -31.54 8.02
C ARG A 340 60.33 -31.25 6.82
N LYS A 341 61.42 -30.50 7.04
CA LYS A 341 62.34 -30.07 5.96
C LYS A 341 63.08 -31.22 5.28
N ASP A 342 63.16 -32.38 5.93
CA ASP A 342 64.04 -33.49 5.53
C ASP A 342 63.29 -34.70 4.95
N VAL A 343 61.98 -34.57 4.69
CA VAL A 343 61.13 -35.65 4.15
C VAL A 343 60.51 -35.22 2.83
N GLU A 344 60.99 -35.82 1.74
CA GLU A 344 60.37 -35.75 0.42
C GLU A 344 59.28 -36.84 0.32
N GLY A 345 58.10 -36.47 -0.17
CA GLY A 345 56.89 -37.30 -0.12
C GLY A 345 55.70 -36.57 0.53
N ASP A 346 54.49 -37.01 0.22
CA ASP A 346 53.24 -36.47 0.77
C ASP A 346 52.62 -37.40 1.84
N ASP A 347 53.45 -38.30 2.38
CA ASP A 347 53.07 -39.21 3.45
C ASP A 347 52.86 -38.45 4.77
N ASP A 348 52.01 -38.96 5.66
CA ASP A 348 51.69 -38.31 6.94
C ASP A 348 52.94 -38.03 7.81
N ASP A 349 54.00 -38.83 7.66
CA ASP A 349 55.29 -38.66 8.34
C ASP A 349 56.10 -37.44 7.85
N ALA A 350 55.74 -36.87 6.70
CA ALA A 350 56.35 -35.66 6.15
C ALA A 350 55.89 -34.39 6.88
N TYR A 351 54.89 -34.46 7.74
CA TYR A 351 54.36 -33.32 8.48
C TYR A 351 54.63 -33.44 9.98
N THR A 352 54.98 -32.32 10.61
CA THR A 352 55.05 -32.19 12.07
C THR A 352 53.64 -32.09 12.66
N GLY A 353 53.49 -32.42 13.94
CA GLY A 353 52.25 -32.18 14.68
C GLY A 353 51.91 -30.69 14.89
N ASN A 354 52.82 -29.78 14.53
CA ASN A 354 52.60 -28.34 14.70
C ASN A 354 51.66 -27.82 13.61
N LYS A 355 50.49 -27.35 14.03
CA LYS A 355 49.55 -26.62 13.17
C LYS A 355 49.85 -25.12 13.23
N TYR A 356 49.78 -24.45 12.09
CA TYR A 356 49.94 -23.00 12.01
C TYR A 356 48.92 -22.38 11.04
N LEU A 357 48.53 -21.14 11.36
CA LEU A 357 47.72 -20.31 10.47
C LEU A 357 48.66 -19.37 9.71
N SER A 358 48.65 -19.47 8.38
CA SER A 358 49.40 -18.56 7.54
C SER A 358 48.55 -17.99 6.41
N TRP A 359 48.61 -16.67 6.28
CA TRP A 359 48.03 -15.91 5.18
C TRP A 359 49.08 -15.08 4.44
N THR A 360 50.31 -15.05 4.95
CA THR A 360 51.49 -14.46 4.31
C THR A 360 52.77 -15.14 4.80
N THR A 361 53.93 -14.77 4.26
CA THR A 361 55.23 -15.32 4.67
C THR A 361 55.61 -14.85 6.07
N ARG A 362 56.36 -15.68 6.82
CA ARG A 362 56.84 -15.33 8.18
C ARG A 362 57.78 -14.11 8.17
N GLU A 363 58.45 -13.87 7.06
CA GLU A 363 59.31 -12.69 6.85
C GLU A 363 58.51 -11.39 6.71
N ARG A 364 57.30 -11.46 6.12
CA ARG A 364 56.42 -10.30 5.96
C ARG A 364 55.66 -10.00 7.25
N VAL A 365 55.12 -11.03 7.91
CA VAL A 365 54.39 -10.88 9.18
C VAL A 365 54.72 -12.05 10.11
N ASP A 366 55.11 -11.73 11.34
CA ASP A 366 55.42 -12.73 12.39
C ASP A 366 54.26 -13.70 12.61
N ALA A 367 54.56 -14.98 12.84
CA ALA A 367 53.57 -16.03 12.98
C ALA A 367 52.57 -15.79 14.14
N GLY A 368 53.02 -15.17 15.25
CA GLY A 368 52.12 -14.83 16.36
C GLY A 368 51.16 -13.70 16.02
N ILE A 369 51.58 -12.74 15.20
CA ILE A 369 50.69 -11.69 14.67
C ILE A 369 49.70 -12.32 13.69
N GLN A 370 50.15 -13.22 12.82
CA GLN A 370 49.27 -13.91 11.88
C GLN A 370 48.16 -14.67 12.61
N ARG A 371 48.50 -15.38 13.69
CA ARG A 371 47.52 -16.08 14.55
C ARG A 371 46.56 -15.09 15.22
N ALA A 372 47.09 -14.05 15.86
CA ALA A 372 46.26 -13.05 16.56
C ALA A 372 45.28 -12.31 15.63
N CYS A 373 45.67 -12.04 14.37
CA CYS A 373 44.75 -11.46 13.38
C CYS A 373 43.59 -12.41 13.05
N VAL A 374 43.83 -13.72 12.96
CA VAL A 374 42.76 -14.69 12.71
C VAL A 374 41.84 -14.78 13.92
N ASP A 375 42.40 -14.89 15.12
CA ASP A 375 41.62 -14.99 16.36
C ASP A 375 40.77 -13.73 16.63
N ALA A 376 41.26 -12.53 16.24
CA ALA A 376 40.55 -11.27 16.46
C ALA A 376 39.54 -10.91 15.36
N PHE A 377 39.76 -11.33 14.11
CA PHE A 377 39.01 -10.84 12.95
C PHE A 377 38.45 -11.93 12.03
N MET A 378 38.42 -13.18 12.47
CA MET A 378 37.79 -14.27 11.72
C MET A 378 36.99 -15.17 12.65
N GLU A 379 36.03 -15.87 12.07
CA GLU A 379 35.18 -16.83 12.76
C GLU A 379 35.55 -18.25 12.32
N GLU A 380 35.64 -19.16 13.28
CA GLU A 380 35.86 -20.58 13.01
C GLU A 380 34.61 -21.18 12.35
N GLN A 381 34.78 -21.65 11.11
CA GLN A 381 33.74 -22.39 10.40
C GLN A 381 33.65 -23.79 11.00
N HIS A 382 32.53 -24.04 11.69
CA HIS A 382 32.17 -25.39 12.08
C HIS A 382 31.70 -26.11 10.82
N SER A 383 32.31 -27.25 10.49
CA SER A 383 31.94 -28.07 9.35
C SER A 383 30.49 -28.53 9.50
N GLY A 384 29.58 -27.86 8.78
CA GLY A 384 28.17 -28.21 8.74
C GLY A 384 27.94 -29.47 7.92
N GLY A 385 28.04 -30.63 8.56
CA GLY A 385 27.36 -31.85 8.11
C GLY A 385 26.12 -32.04 8.96
N THR A 386 24.99 -31.44 8.56
CA THR A 386 23.66 -31.52 9.21
C THR A 386 23.62 -31.16 10.70
N ALA A 387 22.70 -30.27 11.08
CA ALA A 387 22.31 -30.10 12.47
C ALA A 387 21.60 -31.37 12.98
N THR A 388 22.34 -32.44 13.24
CA THR A 388 21.95 -33.45 14.22
C THR A 388 22.34 -32.93 15.59
N ALA A 389 21.37 -32.88 16.49
CA ALA A 389 21.55 -32.56 17.89
C ALA A 389 22.73 -33.37 18.47
N GLY A 390 23.85 -32.71 18.73
CA GLY A 390 25.10 -33.32 19.18
C GLY A 390 26.29 -32.64 18.53
N GLY A 391 26.72 -31.51 19.09
CA GLY A 391 27.93 -30.82 18.66
C GLY A 391 29.16 -31.70 18.87
N VAL A 392 29.57 -32.44 17.84
CA VAL A 392 30.84 -33.15 17.82
C VAL A 392 31.88 -32.15 17.35
N ALA A 393 32.82 -31.80 18.25
CA ALA A 393 33.97 -30.98 17.89
C ALA A 393 34.75 -31.66 16.75
N PRO A 394 35.34 -30.91 15.81
CA PRO A 394 36.18 -31.49 14.78
C PRO A 394 37.27 -32.36 15.42
N GLY A 395 37.56 -33.51 14.80
CA GLY A 395 38.57 -34.43 15.31
C GLY A 395 39.92 -33.72 15.49
N PRO A 396 40.80 -34.18 16.40
CA PRO A 396 42.07 -33.52 16.71
C PRO A 396 42.97 -33.32 15.48
N ASP A 397 42.75 -34.09 14.41
CA ASP A 397 43.52 -34.06 13.17
C ASP A 397 42.93 -33.24 12.02
N GLU A 398 41.65 -32.83 12.09
CA GLU A 398 41.06 -32.02 11.04
C GLU A 398 41.62 -30.57 11.06
N PRO A 399 41.92 -29.97 9.89
CA PRO A 399 42.38 -28.59 9.83
C PRO A 399 41.21 -27.64 10.07
N ARG A 400 41.32 -26.82 11.12
CA ARG A 400 40.33 -25.77 11.40
C ARG A 400 40.28 -24.78 10.24
N ARG A 401 39.07 -24.36 9.89
CA ARG A 401 38.82 -23.39 8.83
C ARG A 401 38.25 -22.13 9.44
N PHE A 402 38.74 -21.00 8.99
CA PHE A 402 38.32 -19.68 9.43
C PHE A 402 37.78 -18.93 8.23
N SER A 403 36.67 -18.22 8.43
CA SER A 403 36.13 -17.30 7.44
C SER A 403 36.02 -15.91 8.01
N ARG A 404 36.06 -14.91 7.13
CA ARG A 404 35.94 -13.51 7.50
C ARG A 404 34.56 -12.99 7.08
N PRO A 405 33.59 -12.92 8.00
CA PRO A 405 32.32 -12.26 7.74
C PRO A 405 32.53 -10.79 7.37
N LYS A 406 31.51 -10.21 6.74
CA LYS A 406 31.53 -8.79 6.38
C LYS A 406 31.77 -7.88 7.58
N ALA A 407 31.13 -8.14 8.72
CA ALA A 407 31.31 -7.35 9.93
C ALA A 407 32.79 -7.33 10.39
N MET A 408 33.46 -8.48 10.42
CA MET A 408 34.88 -8.54 10.77
C MET A 408 35.78 -7.86 9.73
N LYS A 409 35.42 -7.93 8.45
CA LYS A 409 36.13 -7.19 7.39
C LYS A 409 36.00 -5.68 7.56
N ASP A 410 34.79 -5.19 7.84
CA ASP A 410 34.54 -3.78 8.15
C ASP A 410 35.31 -3.35 9.41
N LEU A 411 35.40 -4.21 10.43
CA LEU A 411 36.18 -3.97 11.64
C LEU A 411 37.69 -3.87 11.38
N VAL A 412 38.24 -4.70 10.49
CA VAL A 412 39.65 -4.57 10.04
C VAL A 412 39.86 -3.23 9.33
N CYS A 413 38.94 -2.83 8.44
CA CYS A 413 38.99 -1.53 7.76
C CYS A 413 38.99 -0.36 8.77
N LEU A 414 38.15 -0.43 9.81
CA LEU A 414 38.09 0.57 10.86
C LEU A 414 39.41 0.67 11.65
N HIS A 415 40.04 -0.46 11.97
CA HIS A 415 41.36 -0.48 12.59
C HIS A 415 42.44 0.11 11.68
N VAL A 416 42.43 -0.19 10.38
CA VAL A 416 43.34 0.41 9.38
C VAL A 416 43.19 1.94 9.37
N ILE A 417 41.96 2.45 9.34
CA ILE A 417 41.68 3.90 9.40
C ILE A 417 42.21 4.51 10.71
N LEU A 418 41.97 3.87 11.86
CA LEU A 418 42.46 4.36 13.16
C LEU A 418 43.99 4.40 13.25
N MET A 419 44.68 3.38 12.74
CA MET A 419 46.15 3.38 12.73
C MET A 419 46.71 4.49 11.83
N ALA A 420 46.11 4.69 10.65
CA ALA A 420 46.48 5.77 9.74
C ALA A 420 46.22 7.16 10.36
N LEU A 421 45.07 7.35 11.00
CA LEU A 421 44.76 8.56 11.76
C LEU A 421 45.81 8.82 12.84
N ARG A 422 46.16 7.83 13.66
CA ARG A 422 47.14 8.01 14.74
C ARG A 422 48.52 8.45 14.24
N VAL A 423 48.97 7.87 13.12
CA VAL A 423 50.24 8.25 12.48
C VAL A 423 50.18 9.67 11.90
N CYS A 424 49.03 10.06 11.35
CA CYS A 424 48.85 11.35 10.67
C CYS A 424 48.22 12.44 11.57
N ASN A 425 48.50 12.46 12.87
CA ASN A 425 47.95 13.48 13.79
C ASN A 425 46.41 13.57 13.80
N TYR A 426 45.71 12.44 13.63
CA TYR A 426 44.25 12.36 13.51
C TYR A 426 43.66 13.12 12.31
N ASP A 427 44.46 13.30 11.26
CA ASP A 427 44.07 13.86 9.97
C ASP A 427 44.64 13.01 8.83
N VAL A 428 43.77 12.25 8.15
CA VAL A 428 44.18 11.29 7.11
C VAL A 428 43.61 11.67 5.74
N ASP A 429 44.44 11.51 4.71
CA ASP A 429 44.04 11.59 3.30
C ASP A 429 43.33 10.29 2.90
N LEU A 430 42.02 10.40 2.62
CA LEU A 430 41.19 9.25 2.24
C LEU A 430 41.39 8.82 0.80
N ASP A 431 41.87 9.70 -0.08
CA ASP A 431 42.14 9.35 -1.48
C ASP A 431 43.37 8.43 -1.54
N ALA A 432 44.45 8.82 -0.84
CA ALA A 432 45.67 8.02 -0.73
C ALA A 432 45.43 6.69 0.02
N LEU A 433 44.74 6.74 1.17
CA LEU A 433 44.41 5.54 1.94
C LEU A 433 43.47 4.61 1.15
N GLY A 434 42.47 5.18 0.46
CA GLY A 434 41.51 4.43 -0.34
C GLY A 434 42.14 3.73 -1.53
N ALA A 435 43.07 4.39 -2.23
CA ALA A 435 43.87 3.76 -3.28
C ALA A 435 44.62 2.53 -2.73
N ARG A 436 45.23 2.65 -1.54
CA ARG A 436 45.98 1.54 -0.93
C ARG A 436 45.10 0.42 -0.41
N MET A 437 43.92 0.71 0.13
CA MET A 437 42.93 -0.27 0.58
C MET A 437 42.12 -0.87 -0.57
N LYS A 438 42.30 -0.38 -1.81
CA LYS A 438 41.46 -0.71 -2.98
C LYS A 438 39.97 -0.44 -2.72
N MET A 439 39.67 0.64 -2.00
CA MET A 439 38.33 1.08 -1.66
C MET A 439 38.11 2.51 -2.12
N GLY A 440 36.99 2.78 -2.79
CA GLY A 440 36.62 4.15 -3.16
C GLY A 440 36.21 4.98 -1.94
N VAL A 441 36.40 6.30 -2.00
CA VAL A 441 36.02 7.25 -0.93
C VAL A 441 34.55 7.11 -0.52
N LYS A 442 33.66 6.75 -1.45
CA LYS A 442 32.23 6.48 -1.15
C LYS A 442 32.01 5.34 -0.15
N ALA A 443 32.90 4.34 -0.13
CA ALA A 443 32.85 3.22 0.81
C ALA A 443 33.62 3.52 2.11
N LEU A 444 34.70 4.31 2.03
CA LEU A 444 35.52 4.70 3.18
C LEU A 444 34.86 5.78 4.06
N ALA A 445 34.19 6.76 3.46
CA ALA A 445 33.60 7.87 4.20
C ALA A 445 32.55 7.42 5.24
N PRO A 446 31.65 6.45 4.97
CA PRO A 446 30.77 5.88 5.98
C PRO A 446 31.53 5.27 7.17
N LEU A 447 32.57 4.46 6.91
CA LEU A 447 33.39 3.86 7.97
C LEU A 447 34.11 4.92 8.82
N CYS A 448 34.61 5.98 8.19
CA CYS A 448 35.21 7.10 8.92
C CYS A 448 34.17 7.80 9.82
N ARG A 449 32.95 8.03 9.33
CA ARG A 449 31.86 8.59 10.14
C ARG A 449 31.42 7.65 11.25
N GLU A 450 31.50 6.34 11.04
CA GLU A 450 31.23 5.35 12.10
C GLU A 450 32.23 5.47 13.26
N LEU A 451 33.46 5.93 13.01
CA LEU A 451 34.45 6.28 14.03
C LEU A 451 34.29 7.68 14.63
N GLY A 452 33.25 8.44 14.23
CA GLY A 452 33.08 9.83 14.63
C GLY A 452 33.98 10.83 13.86
N CYS A 453 34.60 10.43 12.74
CA CYS A 453 35.41 11.36 11.96
C CYS A 453 34.53 12.31 11.13
N ALA A 454 34.92 13.58 11.10
CA ALA A 454 34.44 14.55 10.13
C ALA A 454 35.20 14.36 8.81
N VAL A 455 34.45 14.08 7.75
CA VAL A 455 34.98 13.93 6.38
C VAL A 455 34.72 15.21 5.61
N LYS A 456 35.79 15.90 5.19
CA LYS A 456 35.73 17.16 4.43
C LYS A 456 36.51 17.01 3.14
N LYS A 457 35.96 17.55 2.04
CA LYS A 457 36.66 17.66 0.77
C LYS A 457 37.20 19.07 0.62
N SER A 458 38.52 19.19 0.47
CA SER A 458 39.16 20.47 0.15
C SER A 458 38.91 20.84 -1.31
N ALA A 459 38.74 22.13 -1.60
CA ALA A 459 38.63 22.60 -2.98
C ALA A 459 40.03 22.61 -3.62
N GLY A 460 40.18 21.90 -4.75
CA GLY A 460 41.39 21.90 -5.56
C GLY A 460 41.07 22.21 -7.02
N LYS A 461 42.07 22.68 -7.78
CA LYS A 461 41.92 22.89 -9.22
C LYS A 461 41.57 21.55 -9.90
N LYS A 462 40.71 21.59 -10.92
CA LYS A 462 40.33 20.39 -11.69
C LYS A 462 41.54 19.70 -12.36
N SER A 463 42.58 20.46 -12.69
CA SER A 463 43.85 19.92 -13.22
C SER A 463 44.57 18.99 -12.25
N ASP A 464 44.36 19.17 -10.94
CA ASP A 464 45.09 18.49 -9.88
C ASP A 464 44.22 17.41 -9.20
N GLY A 465 43.20 16.89 -9.91
CA GLY A 465 42.30 15.85 -9.42
C GLY A 465 41.08 16.34 -8.62
N GLY A 466 40.84 17.66 -8.57
CA GLY A 466 39.60 18.19 -8.00
C GLY A 466 39.53 18.20 -6.46
N GLY A 467 40.69 18.27 -5.80
CA GLY A 467 40.85 18.45 -4.35
C GLY A 467 40.89 17.14 -3.53
N VAL A 468 41.53 17.19 -2.37
CA VAL A 468 41.78 16.02 -1.50
C VAL A 468 40.66 15.87 -0.47
N THR A 469 40.17 14.64 -0.30
CA THR A 469 39.21 14.28 0.73
C THR A 469 39.94 13.83 1.99
N ARG A 470 39.72 14.54 3.10
CA ARG A 470 40.37 14.26 4.39
C ARG A 470 39.35 13.82 5.43
N ALA A 471 39.74 12.86 6.27
CA ALA A 471 39.01 12.51 7.49
C ALA A 471 39.79 13.00 8.70
N THR A 472 39.09 13.70 9.58
CA THR A 472 39.63 14.25 10.83
C THR A 472 38.78 13.78 11.99
N LEU A 473 39.37 13.42 13.14
CA LEU A 473 38.60 13.13 14.36
C LEU A 473 38.48 14.42 15.18
N PRO A 474 37.33 15.12 15.18
CA PRO A 474 37.21 16.48 15.71
C PRO A 474 36.96 16.46 17.22
N LEU A 475 37.90 15.91 17.98
CA LEU A 475 37.86 15.88 19.44
C LEU A 475 38.89 16.86 19.99
N ASP A 476 38.39 18.02 20.41
CA ASP A 476 39.14 19.22 20.82
C ASP A 476 38.98 19.56 22.30
N GLY A 477 38.45 18.64 23.10
CA GLY A 477 38.16 18.85 24.52
C GLY A 477 36.72 19.30 24.82
N THR A 478 35.93 19.73 23.82
CA THR A 478 34.61 20.34 24.05
C THR A 478 33.44 19.35 24.00
N LYS A 479 33.54 18.33 23.15
CA LYS A 479 32.51 17.29 22.97
C LYS A 479 33.08 15.92 23.27
N THR A 480 32.25 15.04 23.81
CA THR A 480 32.65 13.64 24.02
C THR A 480 32.56 12.86 22.72
N LEU A 481 33.28 11.74 22.61
CA LEU A 481 33.16 10.83 21.46
C LEU A 481 31.70 10.41 21.25
N GLN A 482 30.96 10.14 22.31
CA GLN A 482 29.55 9.76 22.25
C GLN A 482 28.68 10.81 21.54
N ASP A 483 28.98 12.10 21.70
CA ASP A 483 28.24 13.20 21.05
C ASP A 483 28.53 13.29 19.54
N VAL A 484 29.67 12.77 19.09
CA VAL A 484 30.12 12.83 17.69
C VAL A 484 29.76 11.55 16.92
N LEU A 485 29.60 10.42 17.62
CA LEU A 485 29.19 9.17 17.02
C LEU A 485 27.78 9.31 16.40
N PRO A 486 27.57 8.93 15.12
CA PRO A 486 26.25 9.04 14.51
C PRO A 486 25.21 8.21 15.28
N GLU A 487 24.04 8.81 15.48
CA GLU A 487 22.87 8.16 16.06
C GLU A 487 22.44 6.97 15.18
N ILE A 488 22.31 5.79 15.78
CA ILE A 488 21.75 4.63 15.11
C ILE A 488 20.23 4.78 15.07
N LYS A 489 19.74 5.54 14.09
CA LYS A 489 18.31 5.64 13.79
C LYS A 489 17.89 4.35 13.11
N ARG A 490 17.14 3.50 13.80
CA ARG A 490 16.48 2.36 13.17
C ARG A 490 15.49 2.94 12.16
N ARG A 491 15.72 2.74 10.85
CA ARG A 491 14.60 2.83 9.89
C ARG A 491 13.68 1.66 10.21
N LEU A 492 12.48 1.95 10.71
CA LEU A 492 11.36 1.02 10.69
C LEU A 492 11.16 0.61 9.24
N LYS A 493 11.79 -0.50 8.81
CA LYS A 493 11.38 -1.17 7.59
C LYS A 493 10.04 -1.78 7.93
N ALA A 494 8.96 -1.13 7.48
CA ALA A 494 7.64 -1.71 7.49
C ALA A 494 7.77 -3.16 7.01
N ALA A 495 7.40 -4.10 7.87
CA ALA A 495 7.36 -5.50 7.47
C ALA A 495 6.55 -5.56 6.17
N LYS A 496 7.17 -6.04 5.09
CA LYS A 496 6.41 -6.35 3.88
C LYS A 496 5.31 -7.30 4.35
N LYS A 497 4.05 -6.85 4.25
CA LYS A 497 2.90 -7.74 4.37
C LYS A 497 3.18 -8.93 3.46
N ARG A 498 3.29 -10.11 4.07
CA ARG A 498 3.06 -11.35 3.36
C ARG A 498 1.56 -11.37 3.09
N ASP A 499 1.19 -11.04 1.87
CA ASP A 499 -0.14 -11.34 1.32
C ASP A 499 -0.18 -12.82 0.89
#